data_AF-A0A7V6D4Z1-F1
#
_entry.id   AF-A0A7V6D4Z1-F1
#
_cell.length_a   1.000
_cell.length_b   1.000
_cell.length_c   1.000
_cell.angle_alpha   90.00
_cell.angle_beta   90.00
_cell.angle_gamma   90.00
#
_symmetry.space_group_name_H-M   'P 1'
#
loop_
_entity.id
_entity.type
_entity.pdbx_description
1 polymer ?
#
loop_
_entity_poly.entity_id
_entity_poly.type
_entity_poly.pdbx_seq_one_letter_code
_entity_poly.pdbx_strand_id
1 'polypeptide(L)'
;MCPVHFDAEGARLMIGLLERLAAGEDVPEAELQAVLDTPAYRLFFAHHNRFAGRSLAPAEFAAMLRAIRHGEFSTANPQLERMWASFRTAPGRLSELWALYTEVVEKDVVPEAASLARRWLPGDAALETTVFILLDGMSGGFVYQGQVAFDLLQMRSIEGFRKVLAHELHHIGVEGLWQGQLDAPHLPPGRRL
;
A
#
# COMPACT_ATOMS: atom_id res chain seq x y z
N MET A 1 -3.20 -21.89 -12.24
CA MET A 1 -3.39 -21.17 -10.97
C MET A 1 -2.47 -19.99 -11.01
N CYS A 2 -3.02 -18.78 -11.03
CA CYS A 2 -2.19 -17.59 -11.01
C CYS A 2 -2.14 -17.05 -9.57
N PRO A 3 -0.94 -16.70 -9.08
CA PRO A 3 -0.71 -16.51 -7.65
C PRO A 3 -0.99 -15.09 -7.17
N VAL A 4 -1.42 -14.99 -5.91
CA VAL A 4 -1.38 -13.74 -5.14
C VAL A 4 0.07 -13.53 -4.72
N HIS A 5 0.69 -12.45 -5.20
CA HIS A 5 2.03 -12.05 -4.82
C HIS A 5 2.00 -11.12 -3.61
N PHE A 6 3.06 -11.17 -2.81
CA PHE A 6 3.21 -10.33 -1.62
C PHE A 6 4.55 -9.61 -1.66
N ASP A 7 4.52 -8.29 -1.44
CA ASP A 7 5.68 -7.42 -1.43
C ASP A 7 5.59 -6.45 -0.23
N ALA A 8 6.53 -6.57 0.70
CA ALA A 8 6.64 -5.69 1.86
C ALA A 8 7.92 -4.85 1.85
N GLU A 9 8.66 -4.83 0.73
CA GLU A 9 9.96 -4.14 0.66
C GLU A 9 9.83 -2.64 0.92
N GLY A 10 8.80 -2.01 0.35
CA GLY A 10 8.52 -0.59 0.56
C GLY A 10 8.34 -0.23 2.04
N ALA A 11 7.58 -1.03 2.79
CA ALA A 11 7.43 -0.83 4.24
C ALA A 11 8.76 -1.02 4.98
N ARG A 12 9.49 -2.11 4.71
CA ARG A 12 10.78 -2.40 5.36
C ARG A 12 11.75 -1.24 5.20
N LEU A 13 11.90 -0.75 3.98
CA LEU A 13 12.81 0.35 3.65
C LEU A 13 12.36 1.67 4.31
N MET A 14 11.05 1.96 4.31
CA MET A 14 10.54 3.17 4.95
C MET A 14 10.69 3.13 6.48
N ILE A 15 10.46 1.99 7.14
CA ILE A 15 10.67 1.89 8.59
C ILE A 15 12.15 2.15 8.92
N GLY A 16 13.08 1.51 8.21
CA GLY A 16 14.51 1.76 8.41
C GLY A 16 14.92 3.22 8.12
N LEU A 17 14.30 3.86 7.12
CA LEU A 17 14.48 5.29 6.86
C LEU A 17 14.01 6.14 8.05
N LEU A 18 12.84 5.83 8.63
CA LEU A 18 12.28 6.54 9.79
C LEU A 18 13.15 6.37 11.04
N GLU A 19 13.74 5.20 11.27
CA GLU A 19 14.68 4.97 12.39
C GLU A 19 15.87 5.91 12.31
N ARG A 20 16.47 6.01 11.12
CA ARG A 20 17.65 6.86 10.89
C ARG A 20 17.33 8.35 11.03
N LEU A 21 16.20 8.78 10.45
CA LEU A 21 15.73 10.16 10.59
C LEU A 21 15.42 10.51 12.06
N ALA A 22 14.83 9.58 12.81
CA ALA A 22 14.56 9.73 14.24
C ALA A 22 15.84 9.78 15.08
N ALA A 23 16.89 9.08 14.66
CA ALA A 23 18.21 9.13 15.27
C ALA A 23 19.00 10.42 14.94
N GLY A 24 18.44 11.32 14.13
CA GLY A 24 19.09 12.56 13.74
C GLY A 24 20.03 12.43 12.54
N GLU A 25 20.07 11.27 11.89
CA GLU A 25 20.95 11.04 10.75
C GLU A 25 20.54 11.88 9.55
N ASP A 26 21.53 12.29 8.77
CA ASP A 26 21.30 12.89 7.46
C ASP A 26 21.28 11.78 6.41
N VAL A 27 20.12 11.58 5.78
CA VAL A 27 19.91 10.50 4.81
C VAL A 27 20.14 11.05 3.39
N PRO A 28 21.06 10.45 2.62
CA PRO A 28 21.32 10.87 1.25
C PRO A 28 20.06 10.85 0.38
N GLU A 29 19.95 11.82 -0.54
CA GLU A 29 18.84 11.91 -1.50
C GLU A 29 18.64 10.60 -2.28
N ALA A 30 19.74 9.98 -2.73
CA ALA A 30 19.68 8.74 -3.50
C ALA A 30 19.04 7.59 -2.71
N GLU A 31 19.28 7.52 -1.40
CA GLU A 31 18.70 6.47 -0.56
C GLU A 31 17.23 6.70 -0.31
N LEU A 32 16.83 7.95 -0.03
CA LEU A 32 15.43 8.31 0.11
C LEU A 32 14.68 8.04 -1.20
N GLN A 33 15.23 8.46 -2.34
CA GLN A 33 14.62 8.24 -3.64
C GLN A 33 14.50 6.75 -3.97
N ALA A 34 15.49 5.92 -3.58
CA ALA A 34 15.40 4.47 -3.74
C ALA A 34 14.20 3.86 -3.00
N VAL A 35 13.84 4.37 -1.82
CA VAL A 35 12.60 3.95 -1.12
C VAL A 35 11.37 4.36 -1.92
N LEU A 36 11.32 5.62 -2.36
CA LEU A 36 10.19 6.17 -3.11
C LEU A 36 10.02 5.56 -4.52
N ASP A 37 11.08 4.96 -5.06
CA ASP A 37 11.09 4.29 -6.35
C ASP A 37 10.69 2.81 -6.30
N THR A 38 10.42 2.25 -5.11
CA THR A 38 9.90 0.88 -4.99
C THR A 38 8.54 0.74 -5.69
N PRO A 39 8.16 -0.47 -6.12
CA PRO A 39 6.84 -0.71 -6.74
C PRO A 39 5.68 -0.22 -5.88
N ALA A 40 5.75 -0.46 -4.57
CA ALA A 40 4.75 -0.02 -3.60
C ALA A 40 4.56 1.51 -3.60
N TYR A 41 5.66 2.29 -3.56
CA TYR A 41 5.55 3.75 -3.55
C TYR A 41 5.18 4.34 -4.91
N ARG A 42 5.56 3.70 -6.02
CA ARG A 42 5.04 4.06 -7.36
C ARG A 42 3.52 3.90 -7.42
N LEU A 43 2.99 2.80 -6.89
CA LEU A 43 1.55 2.56 -6.79
C LEU A 43 0.88 3.61 -5.90
N PHE A 44 1.46 3.91 -4.73
CA PHE A 44 1.00 4.96 -3.82
C PHE A 44 0.89 6.32 -4.50
N PHE A 45 1.93 6.78 -5.22
CA PHE A 45 1.88 8.06 -5.90
C PHE A 45 0.84 8.05 -7.03
N ALA A 46 0.73 6.95 -7.77
CA ALA A 46 -0.27 6.83 -8.83
C ALA A 46 -1.70 6.85 -8.27
N HIS A 47 -1.95 6.16 -7.16
CA HIS A 47 -3.24 6.13 -6.47
C HIS A 47 -3.64 7.52 -5.97
N HIS A 48 -2.74 8.18 -5.24
CA HIS A 48 -3.02 9.46 -4.60
C HIS A 48 -3.15 10.63 -5.58
N ASN A 49 -2.56 10.50 -6.77
CA ASN A 49 -2.65 11.50 -7.83
C ASN A 49 -3.79 11.25 -8.83
N ARG A 50 -4.66 10.26 -8.60
CA ARG A 50 -5.72 9.89 -9.57
C ARG A 50 -6.89 10.87 -9.62
N PHE A 51 -7.10 11.67 -8.57
CA PHE A 51 -8.22 12.61 -8.50
C PHE A 51 -7.77 14.04 -8.86
N ALA A 52 -8.66 14.81 -9.49
CA ALA A 52 -8.40 16.20 -9.86
C ALA A 52 -8.12 17.04 -8.59
N GLY A 53 -6.93 17.64 -8.52
CA GLY A 53 -6.45 18.39 -7.36
C GLY A 53 -4.96 18.72 -7.48
N ARG A 54 -4.34 19.15 -6.38
CA ARG A 54 -2.88 19.33 -6.31
C ARG A 54 -2.22 17.97 -6.18
N SER A 55 -1.38 17.60 -7.14
CA SER A 55 -0.63 16.35 -7.11
C SER A 55 0.37 16.30 -5.96
N LEU A 56 0.48 15.14 -5.32
CA LEU A 56 1.54 14.75 -4.42
C LEU A 56 2.79 14.37 -5.21
N ALA A 57 3.78 15.28 -5.25
CA ALA A 57 5.05 15.00 -5.89
C ALA A 57 5.99 14.21 -4.97
N PRO A 58 6.79 13.25 -5.48
CA PRO A 58 7.77 12.52 -4.68
C PRO A 58 8.72 13.42 -3.90
N ALA A 59 9.17 14.53 -4.50
CA ALA A 59 10.05 15.50 -3.85
C ALA A 59 9.39 16.22 -2.65
N GLU A 60 8.08 16.51 -2.71
CA GLU A 60 7.37 17.11 -1.58
C GLU A 60 7.20 16.10 -0.43
N PHE A 61 6.93 14.83 -0.77
CA PHE A 61 6.87 13.74 0.20
C PHE A 61 8.24 13.48 0.84
N ALA A 62 9.32 13.50 0.04
CA ALA A 62 10.70 13.44 0.53
C ALA A 62 11.03 14.56 1.52
N ALA A 63 10.62 15.80 1.22
CA ALA A 63 10.80 16.93 2.11
C ALA A 63 10.04 16.73 3.44
N MET A 64 8.82 16.20 3.39
CA MET A 64 8.05 15.84 4.59
C MET A 64 8.78 14.78 5.44
N LEU A 65 9.33 13.73 4.82
CA LEU A 65 10.08 12.69 5.53
C LEU A 65 11.30 13.29 6.23
N ARG A 66 12.08 14.14 5.55
CA ARG A 66 13.24 14.80 6.16
C ARG A 66 12.88 15.71 7.34
N ALA A 67 11.71 16.32 7.28
CA ALA A 67 11.22 17.19 8.34
C ALA A 67 10.98 16.43 9.67
N ILE A 68 10.88 15.09 9.64
CA ILE A 68 10.78 14.25 10.85
C ILE A 68 11.94 14.51 11.80
N ARG A 69 13.17 14.68 11.28
CA ARG A 69 14.36 15.01 12.09
C ARG A 69 14.18 16.29 12.92
N HIS A 70 13.45 17.24 12.37
CA HIS A 70 13.26 18.57 12.95
C HIS A 70 11.97 18.68 13.77
N GLY A 71 11.04 17.73 13.62
CA GLY A 71 9.77 17.72 14.33
C GLY A 71 8.73 18.73 13.81
N GLU A 72 9.08 19.51 12.79
CA GLU A 72 8.22 20.56 12.23
C GLU A 72 8.20 20.48 10.71
N PHE A 73 6.99 20.50 10.14
CA PHE A 73 6.75 20.52 8.71
C PHE A 73 5.55 21.41 8.41
N SER A 74 5.63 22.20 7.35
CA SER A 74 4.51 23.00 6.85
C SER A 74 4.41 22.85 5.34
N THR A 75 3.17 22.87 4.84
CA THR A 75 2.89 22.69 3.43
C THR A 75 1.56 23.33 3.09
N ALA A 76 1.41 23.77 1.84
CA ALA A 76 0.12 24.18 1.30
C ALA A 76 -0.64 23.02 0.65
N ASN A 77 -0.09 21.80 0.69
CA ASN A 77 -0.74 20.59 0.19
C ASN A 77 -1.49 19.90 1.34
N PRO A 78 -2.85 19.93 1.36
CA PRO A 78 -3.63 19.38 2.48
C PRO A 78 -3.45 17.85 2.64
N GLN A 79 -3.11 17.14 1.56
CA GLN A 79 -2.81 15.72 1.62
C GLN A 79 -1.53 15.46 2.41
N LEU A 80 -0.47 16.24 2.16
CA LEU A 80 0.77 16.14 2.91
C LEU A 80 0.61 16.56 4.37
N GLU A 81 -0.23 17.54 4.66
CA GLU A 81 -0.55 17.92 6.05
C GLU A 81 -1.17 16.75 6.82
N ARG A 82 -2.10 16.03 6.19
CA ARG A 82 -2.70 14.83 6.78
C ARG A 82 -1.71 13.68 6.93
N MET A 83 -0.88 13.42 5.91
CA MET A 83 0.19 12.42 6.01
C MET A 83 1.16 12.76 7.14
N TRP A 84 1.56 14.03 7.26
CA TRP A 84 2.46 14.51 8.31
C TRP A 84 1.94 14.21 9.71
N ALA A 85 0.63 14.33 9.94
CA ALA A 85 0.02 14.01 11.24
C ALA A 85 0.30 12.56 11.68
N SER A 86 0.34 11.61 10.73
CA SER A 86 0.69 10.21 10.98
C SER A 86 2.22 10.04 11.09
N PHE A 87 2.97 10.58 10.13
CA PHE A 87 4.43 10.40 10.05
C PHE A 87 5.19 11.04 11.22
N ARG A 88 4.76 12.20 11.72
CA ARG A 88 5.41 12.87 12.86
C ARG A 88 5.38 12.02 14.14
N THR A 89 4.41 11.11 14.27
CA THR A 89 4.29 10.21 15.43
C THR A 89 4.94 8.85 15.22
N ALA A 90 5.27 8.50 13.96
CA ALA A 90 5.82 7.20 13.61
C ALA A 90 7.15 6.88 14.31
N PRO A 91 8.08 7.84 14.53
CA PRO A 91 9.29 7.60 15.32
C PRO A 91 9.03 7.04 16.72
N GLY A 92 7.96 7.48 17.40
CA GLY A 92 7.58 6.98 18.72
C GLY A 92 6.99 5.56 18.71
N ARG A 93 6.75 5.00 17.52
CA ARG A 93 6.10 3.70 17.29
C ARG A 93 6.99 2.71 16.53
N LEU A 94 8.28 3.00 16.35
CA LEU A 94 9.18 2.18 15.51
C LEU A 94 9.21 0.70 15.92
N SER A 95 9.29 0.40 17.21
CA SER A 95 9.26 -0.99 17.70
C SER A 95 7.92 -1.70 17.41
N GLU A 96 6.80 -0.97 17.51
CA GLU A 96 5.47 -1.48 17.16
C GLU A 96 5.37 -1.75 15.65
N LEU A 97 5.86 -0.83 14.82
CA LEU A 97 5.84 -0.96 13.36
C LEU A 97 6.70 -2.14 12.90
N TRP A 98 7.88 -2.36 13.48
CA TRP A 98 8.67 -3.55 13.20
C TRP A 98 7.98 -4.83 13.63
N ALA A 99 7.37 -4.87 14.81
CA ALA A 99 6.62 -6.04 15.26
C ALA A 99 5.46 -6.36 14.29
N LEU A 100 4.69 -5.36 13.88
CA LEU A 100 3.62 -5.52 12.89
C LEU A 100 4.17 -5.98 11.53
N TYR A 101 5.25 -5.35 11.03
CA TYR A 101 5.90 -5.76 9.79
C TYR A 101 6.32 -7.23 9.84
N THR A 102 7.01 -7.63 10.89
CA THR A 102 7.46 -9.02 11.10
C THR A 102 6.27 -9.97 11.14
N GLU A 103 5.22 -9.63 11.87
CA GLU A 103 4.02 -10.48 11.91
C GLU A 103 3.32 -10.59 10.55
N VAL A 104 3.31 -9.55 9.72
CA VAL A 104 2.71 -9.60 8.38
C VAL A 104 3.57 -10.45 7.43
N VAL A 105 4.90 -10.36 7.53
CA VAL A 105 5.84 -11.04 6.63
C VAL A 105 6.07 -12.50 7.00
N GLU A 106 6.21 -12.80 8.29
CA GLU A 106 6.57 -14.15 8.76
C GLU A 106 5.38 -15.08 8.91
N LYS A 107 4.18 -14.53 9.14
CA LYS A 107 2.97 -15.36 9.24
C LYS A 107 2.40 -15.60 7.85
N ASP A 108 1.74 -16.74 7.69
CA ASP A 108 1.01 -17.12 6.47
C ASP A 108 -0.26 -16.27 6.22
N VAL A 109 -0.27 -14.98 6.61
CA VAL A 109 -1.46 -14.12 6.57
C VAL A 109 -2.01 -13.98 5.16
N VAL A 110 -1.13 -13.81 4.16
CA VAL A 110 -1.53 -13.66 2.76
C VAL A 110 -2.08 -14.98 2.20
N PRO A 111 -1.40 -16.13 2.34
CA PRO A 111 -1.98 -17.43 2.00
C PRO A 111 -3.32 -17.71 2.71
N GLU A 112 -3.44 -17.40 4.00
CA GLU A 112 -4.67 -17.58 4.76
C GLU A 112 -5.81 -16.68 4.25
N ALA A 113 -5.52 -15.41 3.98
CA ALA A 113 -6.49 -14.47 3.44
C ALA A 113 -6.95 -14.89 2.03
N ALA A 114 -6.02 -15.33 1.18
CA ALA A 114 -6.33 -15.86 -0.15
C ALA A 114 -7.18 -17.14 -0.06
N SER A 115 -6.86 -18.04 0.87
CA SER A 115 -7.66 -19.24 1.14
C SER A 115 -9.07 -18.89 1.60
N LEU A 116 -9.20 -17.90 2.50
CA LEU A 116 -10.50 -17.41 2.97
C LEU A 116 -11.33 -16.80 1.84
N ALA A 117 -10.73 -15.96 0.99
CA ALA A 117 -11.39 -15.38 -0.18
C ALA A 117 -11.88 -16.47 -1.15
N ARG A 118 -11.05 -17.48 -1.43
CA ARG A 118 -11.37 -18.61 -2.32
C ARG A 118 -12.59 -19.42 -1.88
N ARG A 119 -12.90 -19.50 -0.59
CA ARG A 119 -14.10 -20.21 -0.10
C ARG A 119 -15.41 -19.63 -0.62
N TRP A 120 -15.37 -18.37 -1.06
CA TRP A 120 -16.53 -17.63 -1.56
C TRP A 120 -16.47 -17.37 -3.06
N LEU A 121 -15.51 -17.98 -3.76
CA LEU A 121 -15.32 -17.82 -5.19
C LEU A 121 -15.54 -19.16 -5.92
N PRO A 122 -16.05 -19.14 -7.17
CA PRO A 122 -16.00 -20.29 -8.06
C PRO A 122 -14.57 -20.84 -8.22
N GLY A 123 -14.45 -22.14 -8.50
CA GLY A 123 -13.15 -22.81 -8.60
C GLY A 123 -12.25 -22.32 -9.75
N ASP A 124 -12.84 -21.68 -10.75
CA ASP A 124 -12.20 -21.07 -11.91
C ASP A 124 -11.92 -19.56 -11.75
N ALA A 125 -12.31 -18.95 -10.63
CA ALA A 125 -12.03 -17.54 -10.37
C ALA A 125 -10.52 -17.26 -10.33
N ALA A 126 -10.08 -16.29 -11.13
CA ALA A 126 -8.71 -15.81 -11.13
C ALA A 126 -8.46 -14.92 -9.91
N LEU A 127 -7.38 -15.21 -9.18
CA LEU A 127 -6.92 -14.40 -8.03
C LEU A 127 -5.50 -13.95 -8.33
N GLU A 128 -5.40 -12.95 -9.20
CA GLU A 128 -4.15 -12.41 -9.73
C GLU A 128 -3.96 -11.00 -9.22
N THR A 129 -3.04 -10.82 -8.27
CA THR A 129 -2.76 -9.51 -7.73
C THR A 129 -1.43 -9.49 -7.00
N THR A 130 -0.92 -8.29 -6.76
CA THR A 130 0.16 -8.04 -5.82
C THR A 130 -0.39 -7.28 -4.62
N VAL A 131 -0.10 -7.79 -3.43
CA VAL A 131 -0.40 -7.16 -2.15
C VAL A 131 0.87 -6.46 -1.67
N PHE A 132 0.83 -5.14 -1.59
CA PHE A 132 1.89 -4.29 -1.09
C PHE A 132 1.67 -3.90 0.37
N ILE A 133 2.74 -3.89 1.15
CA ILE A 133 2.78 -3.22 2.47
C ILE A 133 3.66 -1.98 2.35
N LEU A 134 3.15 -0.84 2.79
CA LEU A 134 3.84 0.44 2.78
C LEU A 134 3.43 1.30 3.98
N LEU A 135 4.00 2.50 4.10
CA LEU A 135 3.55 3.51 5.04
C LEU A 135 2.95 4.67 4.24
N ASP A 136 1.65 4.90 4.37
CA ASP A 136 0.88 5.90 3.60
C ASP A 136 0.56 7.12 4.48
N GLY A 137 0.07 6.88 5.68
CA GLY A 137 -0.33 7.91 6.64
C GLY A 137 -1.70 8.55 6.34
N MET A 138 -2.42 8.11 5.30
CA MET A 138 -3.72 8.65 4.90
C MET A 138 -4.88 7.66 5.00
N SER A 139 -4.69 6.43 4.48
CA SER A 139 -5.72 5.41 4.34
C SER A 139 -5.29 4.10 4.99
N GLY A 140 -6.23 3.25 5.43
CA GLY A 140 -5.88 1.92 5.97
C GLY A 140 -5.38 0.93 4.91
N GLY A 141 -5.72 1.19 3.65
CA GLY A 141 -5.37 0.41 2.49
C GLY A 141 -6.24 0.83 1.30
N PHE A 142 -5.83 0.44 0.10
CA PHE A 142 -6.53 0.76 -1.13
C PHE A 142 -6.31 -0.30 -2.21
N VAL A 143 -7.26 -0.38 -3.14
CA VAL A 143 -7.12 -1.13 -4.38
C VAL A 143 -6.95 -0.14 -5.54
N TYR A 144 -5.94 -0.38 -6.38
CA TYR A 144 -5.68 0.43 -7.57
C TYR A 144 -5.04 -0.42 -8.66
N GLN A 145 -5.58 -0.35 -9.88
CA GLN A 145 -5.08 -1.09 -11.05
C GLN A 145 -4.92 -2.61 -10.79
N GLY A 146 -5.88 -3.21 -10.08
CA GLY A 146 -5.86 -4.64 -9.75
C GLY A 146 -4.83 -5.03 -8.68
N GLN A 147 -4.14 -4.06 -8.07
CA GLN A 147 -3.18 -4.27 -6.98
C GLN A 147 -3.75 -3.74 -5.67
N VAL A 148 -3.35 -4.35 -4.56
CA VAL A 148 -3.78 -3.96 -3.21
C VAL A 148 -2.60 -3.40 -2.45
N ALA A 149 -2.79 -2.30 -1.73
CA ALA A 149 -1.79 -1.76 -0.81
C ALA A 149 -2.40 -1.57 0.58
N PHE A 150 -1.62 -1.84 1.62
CA PHE A 150 -2.00 -1.62 3.01
C PHE A 150 -1.01 -0.71 3.72
N ASP A 151 -1.55 0.17 4.55
CA ASP A 151 -0.77 1.11 5.35
C ASP A 151 -0.49 0.54 6.74
N LEU A 152 0.80 0.29 7.00
CA LEU A 152 1.24 -0.20 8.29
C LEU A 152 1.02 0.83 9.42
N LEU A 153 1.01 2.13 9.13
CA LEU A 153 0.77 3.17 10.13
C LEU A 153 -0.66 3.11 10.72
N GLN A 154 -1.61 2.58 9.94
CA GLN A 154 -3.04 2.51 10.27
C GLN A 154 -3.48 1.10 10.68
N MET A 155 -2.60 0.10 10.54
CA MET A 155 -2.89 -1.28 10.90
C MET A 155 -3.01 -1.41 12.43
N ARG A 156 -4.13 -1.96 12.90
CA ARG A 156 -4.41 -2.15 14.35
C ARG A 156 -4.16 -3.57 14.84
N SER A 157 -4.33 -4.57 13.96
CA SER A 157 -4.13 -5.98 14.28
C SER A 157 -3.99 -6.81 13.02
N ILE A 158 -3.26 -7.92 13.12
CA ILE A 158 -3.10 -8.89 12.04
C ILE A 158 -4.42 -9.58 11.69
N GLU A 159 -5.25 -9.88 12.68
CA GLU A 159 -6.57 -10.48 12.43
C GLU A 159 -7.46 -9.54 11.61
N GLY A 160 -7.43 -8.24 11.93
CA GLY A 160 -8.14 -7.22 11.16
C GLY A 160 -7.61 -7.13 9.73
N PHE A 161 -6.29 -7.05 9.59
CA PHE A 161 -5.61 -7.05 8.28
C PHE A 161 -5.98 -8.28 7.44
N ARG A 162 -5.91 -9.49 8.00
CA ARG A 162 -6.28 -10.74 7.31
C ARG A 162 -7.71 -10.70 6.77
N LYS A 163 -8.66 -10.22 7.56
CA LYS A 163 -10.08 -10.13 7.15
C LYS A 163 -10.29 -9.11 6.04
N VAL A 164 -9.66 -7.94 6.14
CA VAL A 164 -9.75 -6.92 5.08
C VAL A 164 -9.07 -7.40 3.81
N LEU A 165 -7.87 -8.00 3.90
CA LEU A 165 -7.20 -8.58 2.74
C LEU A 165 -8.06 -9.67 2.07
N ALA A 166 -8.69 -10.57 2.84
CA ALA A 166 -9.59 -11.57 2.28
C ALA A 166 -10.80 -10.93 1.57
N HIS A 167 -11.32 -9.81 2.10
CA HIS A 167 -12.40 -9.05 1.47
C HIS A 167 -11.97 -8.42 0.14
N GLU A 168 -10.81 -7.76 0.09
CA GLU A 168 -10.29 -7.17 -1.15
C GLU A 168 -9.93 -8.24 -2.20
N LEU A 169 -9.33 -9.36 -1.76
CA LEU A 169 -9.07 -10.49 -2.64
C LEU A 169 -10.36 -11.10 -3.20
N HIS A 170 -11.44 -11.16 -2.42
CA HIS A 170 -12.74 -11.59 -2.91
C HIS A 170 -13.25 -10.68 -4.03
N HIS A 171 -13.17 -9.35 -3.88
CA HIS A 171 -13.55 -8.41 -4.93
C HIS A 171 -12.73 -8.59 -6.20
N ILE A 172 -11.41 -8.74 -6.08
CA ILE A 172 -10.53 -9.03 -7.23
C ILE A 172 -10.94 -10.32 -7.94
N GLY A 173 -11.23 -11.37 -7.16
CA GLY A 173 -11.71 -12.64 -7.71
C GLY A 173 -13.03 -12.52 -8.47
N VAL A 174 -13.98 -11.77 -7.92
CA VAL A 174 -15.27 -11.50 -8.56
C VAL A 174 -15.10 -10.66 -9.83
N GLU A 175 -14.27 -9.62 -9.80
CA GLU A 175 -13.96 -8.80 -10.98
C GLU A 175 -13.32 -9.63 -12.10
N GLY A 176 -12.42 -10.55 -11.76
CA GLY A 176 -11.79 -11.48 -12.71
C GLY A 176 -12.80 -12.36 -13.46
N LEU A 177 -13.91 -12.72 -12.82
CA LEU A 177 -15.00 -13.47 -13.48
C LEU A 177 -15.68 -12.64 -14.57
N TRP A 178 -15.86 -11.33 -14.35
CA TRP A 178 -16.50 -10.45 -15.31
C TRP A 178 -15.58 -10.02 -16.45
N GLN A 179 -14.29 -9.90 -16.20
CA GLN A 179 -13.30 -9.63 -17.26
C GLN A 179 -13.25 -10.75 -18.30
N GLY A 180 -13.62 -11.99 -17.94
CA GLY A 180 -13.81 -13.10 -18.87
C GLY A 180 -15.22 -13.21 -19.50
N GLN A 181 -16.20 -12.42 -19.06
CA GLN A 181 -17.59 -12.46 -19.54
C GLN A 181 -17.99 -11.29 -20.45
N LEU A 182 -17.10 -10.30 -20.66
CA LEU A 182 -17.32 -9.18 -21.58
C LEU A 182 -16.89 -9.46 -23.03
N ASP A 183 -16.58 -10.71 -23.38
CA ASP A 183 -16.84 -11.20 -24.75
C ASP A 183 -18.35 -11.45 -24.86
N ALA A 184 -19.15 -10.37 -24.81
CA ALA A 184 -20.57 -10.43 -25.07
C ALA A 184 -20.73 -10.79 -26.57
N PRO A 185 -21.25 -11.97 -26.96
CA PRO A 185 -21.37 -12.37 -28.37
C PRO A 185 -22.34 -11.49 -29.18
N HIS A 186 -22.92 -10.45 -28.56
CA HIS A 186 -23.88 -9.50 -29.11
C HIS A 186 -23.33 -8.07 -29.20
N LEU A 187 -22.10 -7.79 -28.75
CA LEU A 187 -21.46 -6.49 -28.97
C LEU A 187 -20.41 -6.59 -30.09
N PRO A 188 -20.40 -5.66 -31.06
CA PRO A 188 -19.40 -5.67 -32.12
C PRO A 188 -17.98 -5.45 -31.55
N PRO A 189 -16.93 -6.02 -32.19
CA PRO A 189 -15.56 -5.90 -31.71
C PRO A 189 -15.14 -4.43 -31.53
N GLY A 190 -14.55 -4.09 -30.38
CA GLY A 190 -13.89 -2.80 -30.16
C GLY A 190 -14.62 -1.79 -29.26
N ARG A 191 -15.70 -2.18 -28.55
CA ARG A 191 -16.25 -1.37 -27.45
C ARG A 191 -16.10 -2.08 -26.11
N ARG A 192 -15.54 -1.37 -25.13
CA ARG A 192 -15.60 -1.70 -23.70
C ARG A 192 -16.68 -0.81 -23.07
N LEU A 193 -17.33 -1.29 -22.01
CA LEU A 193 -18.26 -0.48 -21.21
C LEU A 193 -17.55 0.73 -20.60
#